data_AF-A0A268R993-F1
#
_entry.id   AF-A0A268R993-F1
#
_cell.length_a   1.000
_cell.length_b   1.000
_cell.length_c   1.000
_cell.angle_alpha   90.00
_cell.angle_beta   90.00
_cell.angle_gamma   90.00
#
_symmetry.space_group_name_H-M   'P 1'
#
loop_
_entity.id
_entity.type
_entity.pdbx_description
1 polymer ?
#
loop_
_entity_poly.entity_id
_entity_poly.type
_entity_poly.pdbx_seq_one_letter_code
_entity_poly.pdbx_strand_id
1 'polypeptide(L)'
;NHDSALFYHNADGVPFTATYIQAKGDPIADLYEDIAAEEKARATYQWIINISDDTDLNDSLAFLREREIIHSQRFREAVEILKDERDR
;
A
#
# COMPACT_ATOMS: atom_id res chain seq x y z
N ASN A 1 22.40 -11.65 -11.55
CA ASN A 1 21.66 -12.87 -11.90
C ASN A 1 21.47 -13.66 -10.62
N HIS A 2 20.24 -13.73 -10.11
CA HIS A 2 19.86 -14.44 -8.88
C HIS A 2 19.11 -15.75 -9.17
N ASP A 3 19.19 -16.24 -10.41
CA ASP A 3 18.52 -17.46 -10.86
C ASP A 3 17.02 -17.41 -10.49
N SER A 4 16.48 -18.47 -9.87
CA SER A 4 15.07 -18.57 -9.46
C SER A 4 14.77 -18.02 -8.06
N ALA A 5 15.75 -17.38 -7.40
CA ALA A 5 15.55 -16.82 -6.06
C ALA A 5 14.74 -15.51 -6.11
N LEU A 6 13.97 -15.26 -5.04
CA LEU A 6 13.30 -13.98 -4.83
C LEU A 6 14.33 -12.85 -4.73
N PHE A 7 14.07 -11.75 -5.44
CA PHE A 7 14.88 -10.54 -5.38
C PHE A 7 13.98 -9.30 -5.35
N TYR A 8 14.38 -8.29 -4.60
CA TYR A 8 13.56 -7.09 -4.38
C TYR A 8 13.69 -6.13 -5.57
N HIS A 9 12.88 -6.33 -6.60
CA HIS A 9 12.71 -5.42 -7.72
C HIS A 9 11.25 -5.40 -8.19
N ASN A 10 10.87 -4.38 -8.94
CA ASN A 10 9.54 -4.32 -9.57
C ASN A 10 9.47 -5.20 -10.84
N ALA A 11 8.31 -5.27 -11.47
CA ALA A 11 8.09 -6.08 -12.68
C ALA A 11 8.98 -5.68 -13.87
N ASP A 12 9.50 -4.45 -13.91
CA ASP A 12 10.43 -3.95 -14.94
C ASP A 12 11.91 -4.18 -14.60
N GLY A 13 12.21 -4.83 -13.48
CA GLY A 13 13.58 -5.10 -13.04
C GLY A 13 14.27 -3.96 -12.28
N VAL A 14 13.54 -2.90 -11.90
CA VAL A 14 14.08 -1.80 -11.11
C VAL A 14 14.20 -2.22 -9.64
N PRO A 15 15.41 -2.20 -9.04
CA PRO A 15 15.60 -2.59 -7.65
C PRO A 15 14.78 -1.73 -6.68
N PHE A 16 14.29 -2.36 -5.62
CA PHE A 16 13.71 -1.64 -4.50
C PHE A 16 14.73 -0.65 -3.91
N THR A 17 14.28 0.53 -3.56
CA THR A 17 15.11 1.62 -3.05
C THR A 17 14.37 2.39 -1.96
N ALA A 18 15.14 2.92 -1.01
CA ALA A 18 14.61 3.76 0.06
C ALA A 18 13.90 5.03 -0.45
N THR A 19 14.11 5.43 -1.70
CA THR A 19 13.42 6.58 -2.30
C THR A 19 11.90 6.38 -2.44
N TYR A 20 11.40 5.16 -2.31
CA TYR A 20 9.95 4.89 -2.26
C TYR A 20 9.33 5.15 -0.89
N ILE A 21 10.15 5.27 0.17
CA ILE A 21 9.69 5.62 1.51
C ILE A 21 9.65 7.15 1.59
N GLN A 22 8.45 7.69 1.72
CA GLN A 22 8.26 9.11 2.03
C GLN A 22 8.16 9.27 3.54
N ALA A 23 8.81 10.31 4.06
CA ALA A 23 8.80 10.64 5.48
C ALA A 23 9.07 12.14 5.61
N LYS A 24 8.00 12.91 5.80
CA LYS A 24 8.08 14.37 5.94
C LYS A 24 8.30 14.79 7.38
N GLY A 25 7.85 13.98 8.34
CA GLY A 25 7.90 14.28 9.78
C GLY A 25 6.73 15.15 10.25
N ASP A 26 5.78 15.46 9.37
CA ASP A 26 4.48 16.01 9.73
C ASP A 26 3.48 14.83 9.76
N PRO A 27 2.94 14.44 10.93
CA PRO A 27 2.13 13.24 11.06
C PRO A 27 0.87 13.23 10.17
N ILE A 28 0.26 14.39 9.91
CA ILE A 28 -0.93 14.46 9.06
C ILE A 28 -0.53 14.27 7.58
N ALA A 29 0.54 14.93 7.14
CA ALA A 29 1.05 14.75 5.78
C ALA A 29 1.49 13.30 5.52
N ASP A 30 2.23 12.70 6.47
CA ASP A 30 2.70 11.32 6.37
C ASP A 30 1.51 10.34 6.29
N LEU A 31 0.45 10.52 7.10
CA LEU A 31 -0.76 9.70 7.01
C LEU A 31 -1.53 9.88 5.69
N TYR A 32 -1.51 11.07 5.07
CA TYR A 32 -2.12 11.25 3.75
C TYR A 32 -1.34 10.51 2.65
N GLU A 33 -0.01 10.43 2.78
CA GLU A 33 0.83 9.61 1.90
C GLU A 33 0.53 8.12 2.09
N ASP A 34 0.40 7.66 3.33
CA ASP A 34 0.02 6.27 3.65
C ASP A 34 -1.36 5.91 3.07
N ILE A 35 -2.38 6.77 3.26
CA ILE A 35 -3.70 6.58 2.66
C ILE A 35 -3.58 6.45 1.13
N ALA A 36 -2.80 7.32 0.48
CA ALA A 36 -2.61 7.25 -0.96
C ALA A 36 -1.87 5.98 -1.40
N ALA A 37 -0.93 5.47 -0.60
CA ALA A 37 -0.24 4.21 -0.85
C ALA A 37 -1.21 3.02 -0.78
N GLU A 38 -2.05 2.94 0.26
CA GLU A 38 -3.06 1.88 0.42
C GLU A 38 -4.09 1.88 -0.73
N GLU A 39 -4.56 3.05 -1.14
CA GLU A 39 -5.51 3.17 -2.26
C GLU A 39 -4.89 2.72 -3.61
N LYS A 40 -3.60 2.98 -3.81
CA LYS A 40 -2.84 2.50 -4.98
C LYS A 40 -2.65 0.99 -4.93
N ALA A 41 -2.24 0.44 -3.78
CA ALA A 41 -2.08 -1.00 -3.58
C ALA A 41 -3.38 -1.76 -3.86
N ARG A 42 -4.50 -1.30 -3.27
CA ARG A 42 -5.84 -1.86 -3.53
C ARG A 42 -6.19 -1.87 -5.02
N ALA A 43 -5.95 -0.76 -5.72
CA ALA A 43 -6.23 -0.65 -7.15
C ALA A 43 -5.35 -1.59 -7.98
N THR A 44 -4.07 -1.71 -7.63
CA THR A 44 -3.14 -2.67 -8.26
C THR A 44 -3.60 -4.11 -8.06
N TYR A 45 -3.96 -4.52 -6.84
CA TYR A 45 -4.47 -5.87 -6.59
C TYR A 45 -5.74 -6.16 -7.37
N GLN A 46 -6.69 -5.22 -7.39
CA GLN A 46 -7.92 -5.38 -8.19
C GLN A 46 -7.60 -5.56 -9.68
N TRP A 47 -6.64 -4.81 -10.21
CA TRP A 47 -6.23 -4.96 -11.59
C TRP A 47 -5.60 -6.34 -11.86
N ILE A 48 -4.74 -6.84 -10.97
CA ILE A 48 -4.14 -8.18 -11.09
C ILE A 48 -5.21 -9.27 -11.05
N ILE A 49 -6.16 -9.19 -10.11
CA ILE A 49 -7.31 -10.12 -10.03
C ILE A 49 -8.09 -10.17 -11.34
N ASN A 50 -8.26 -9.02 -12.01
CA ASN A 50 -9.02 -8.96 -13.25
C ASN A 50 -8.31 -9.62 -14.44
N ILE A 51 -6.98 -9.80 -14.39
CA ILE A 51 -6.18 -10.35 -15.48
C ILE A 51 -5.62 -11.74 -15.20
N SER A 52 -5.73 -12.22 -13.95
CA SER A 52 -5.20 -13.51 -13.49
C SER A 52 -6.28 -14.59 -13.51
N ASP A 53 -5.93 -15.79 -13.99
CA ASP A 53 -6.75 -17.00 -13.95
C ASP A 53 -6.34 -17.99 -12.84
N ASP A 54 -5.28 -17.69 -12.08
CA ASP A 54 -4.81 -18.50 -10.96
C ASP A 54 -5.67 -18.26 -9.70
N THR A 55 -6.32 -19.32 -9.22
CA THR A 55 -7.24 -19.26 -8.06
C THR A 55 -6.52 -18.95 -6.75
N ASP A 56 -5.36 -19.57 -6.50
CA ASP A 56 -4.64 -19.40 -5.23
C ASP A 56 -4.06 -17.98 -5.12
N LEU A 57 -3.60 -17.43 -6.24
CA LEU A 57 -3.17 -16.03 -6.34
C LEU A 57 -4.35 -15.07 -6.10
N ASN A 58 -5.48 -15.31 -6.74
CA ASN A 58 -6.65 -14.44 -6.63
C ASN A 58 -7.24 -14.44 -5.21
N ASP A 59 -7.28 -15.59 -4.53
CA ASP A 59 -7.72 -15.69 -3.13
C ASP A 59 -6.82 -14.86 -2.19
N SER A 60 -5.50 -14.95 -2.40
CA SER A 60 -4.52 -14.17 -1.63
C SER A 60 -4.67 -12.67 -1.87
N LEU A 61 -4.83 -12.25 -3.13
CA LEU A 61 -5.01 -10.84 -3.49
C LEU A 61 -6.35 -10.29 -3.01
N ALA A 62 -7.42 -11.09 -3.00
CA ALA A 62 -8.71 -10.68 -2.46
C ALA A 62 -8.62 -10.38 -0.96
N PHE A 63 -7.91 -11.20 -0.19
CA PHE A 63 -7.64 -10.93 1.22
C PHE A 63 -6.84 -9.63 1.42
N LEU A 64 -5.75 -9.44 0.67
CA LEU A 64 -4.90 -8.26 0.77
C LEU A 64 -5.63 -6.98 0.37
N ARG A 65 -6.41 -7.01 -0.72
CA ARG A 65 -7.23 -5.88 -1.18
C ARG A 65 -8.18 -5.39 -0.09
N GLU A 66 -8.75 -6.30 0.68
CA GLU A 66 -9.74 -5.98 1.70
C GLU A 66 -9.03 -5.40 2.94
N ARG A 67 -7.80 -5.85 3.21
CA ARG A 67 -6.92 -5.24 4.20
C ARG A 67 -6.57 -3.79 3.87
N GLU A 68 -6.31 -3.45 2.60
CA GLU A 68 -5.96 -2.06 2.25
C GLU A 68 -7.14 -1.09 2.45
N ILE A 69 -8.39 -1.58 2.32
CA ILE A 69 -9.58 -0.80 2.70
C ILE A 69 -9.54 -0.50 4.19
N ILE A 70 -9.23 -1.50 5.03
CA ILE A 70 -9.13 -1.32 6.49
C ILE A 70 -7.96 -0.41 6.85
N HIS A 71 -6.78 -0.56 6.23
CA HIS A 71 -5.64 0.32 6.47
C HIS A 71 -5.98 1.78 6.13
N SER A 72 -6.53 2.04 4.94
CA SER A 72 -6.98 3.37 4.52
C SER A 72 -8.00 3.96 5.51
N GLN A 73 -8.96 3.16 5.99
CA GLN A 73 -9.92 3.61 7.01
C GLN A 73 -9.23 3.98 8.33
N ARG A 74 -8.31 3.16 8.84
CA ARG A 74 -7.61 3.43 10.11
C ARG A 74 -6.70 4.65 10.02
N PHE A 75 -6.03 4.86 8.89
CA PHE A 75 -5.24 6.08 8.69
C PHE A 75 -6.13 7.33 8.61
N ARG A 76 -7.31 7.25 7.99
CA ARG A 76 -8.28 8.36 7.99
C ARG A 76 -8.79 8.67 9.39
N GLU A 77 -9.10 7.65 10.19
CA GLU A 77 -9.47 7.82 11.60
C GLU A 77 -8.34 8.51 12.39
N ALA A 78 -7.09 8.10 12.19
CA ALA A 78 -5.92 8.72 12.82
C ALA A 78 -5.73 10.19 12.42
N VAL A 79 -5.98 10.53 11.15
CA VAL A 79 -5.94 11.93 10.68
C VAL A 79 -6.95 12.80 11.42
N GLU A 80 -8.18 12.31 11.62
CA GLU A 80 -9.21 13.09 12.32
C GLU A 80 -8.87 13.25 13.82
N ILE A 81 -8.34 12.21 14.48
CA ILE A 81 -7.85 12.31 15.87
C ILE A 81 -6.77 13.40 15.99
N LEU A 82 -5.80 13.42 15.09
CA LEU A 82 -4.71 14.40 15.15
C LEU A 82 -5.17 15.83 14.86
N LYS A 83 -6.18 16.01 13.99
CA LYS A 83 -6.80 17.32 13.77
C LYS A 83 -7.51 17.82 15.02
N ASP A 84 -8.30 16.94 15.65
CA ASP A 84 -9.01 17.27 16.89
C ASP A 84 -8.04 17.60 18.02
N GLU A 85 -6.89 16.91 18.12
CA GLU A 85 -5.86 17.20 19.12
C GLU A 85 -5.13 18.54 18.87
N ARG A 86 -4.91 18.91 17.61
CA ARG A 86 -4.24 20.17 17.26
C ARG A 86 -5.11 21.39 17.54
N ASP A 87 -6.42 21.25 17.44
CA ASP A 87 -7.38 22.33 17.64
C ASP A 87 -7.74 22.54 19.13
N ARG A 88 -7.13 21.76 20.05
CA ARG A 88 -7.24 21.87 21.51
C ARG A 88 -6.12 22.73 22.11
#